data_AF-A0A136KM28-F1
#
_entry.id   AF-A0A136KM28-F1
#
_cell.length_a   1.000
_cell.length_b   1.000
_cell.length_c   1.000
_cell.angle_alpha   90.00
_cell.angle_beta   90.00
_cell.angle_gamma   90.00
#
_symmetry.space_group_name_H-M   'P 1'
#
loop_
_entity.id
_entity.type
_entity.pdbx_description
1 polymer ?
#
loop_
_entity_poly.entity_id
_entity_poly.type
_entity_poly.pdbx_seq_one_letter_code
_entity_poly.pdbx_strand_id
1 'polypeptide(L)'
;MSALRKKILKLSKDTYLKEKLGGKQVFLSERQTRIIEYIQSIGYLQNQMFGEVADDVSEDTILRDLTDLMEKGIVKKVGKTKASRYVMV
;
A
#
# COMPACT_ATOMS: atom_id res chain seq x y z
N MET A 1 20.92 -5.05 -8.16
CA MET A 1 19.75 -5.90 -8.53
C MET A 1 19.56 -5.88 -10.05
N SER A 2 19.35 -7.03 -10.71
CA SER A 2 19.16 -7.08 -12.17
C SER A 2 17.76 -6.61 -12.59
N ALA A 3 17.64 -5.99 -13.77
CA ALA A 3 16.37 -5.46 -14.30
C ALA A 3 15.29 -6.55 -14.43
N LEU A 4 15.69 -7.78 -14.76
CA LEU A 4 14.80 -8.94 -14.84
C LEU A 4 14.10 -9.23 -13.50
N ARG A 5 14.84 -9.20 -12.39
CA ARG A 5 14.27 -9.46 -11.05
C ARG A 5 13.25 -8.39 -10.65
N LYS A 6 13.51 -7.11 -10.97
CA LYS A 6 12.56 -6.02 -10.73
C LYS A 6 11.27 -6.20 -11.54
N LYS A 7 11.38 -6.63 -12.80
CA LYS A 7 10.23 -6.89 -13.67
C LYS A 7 9.38 -8.06 -13.16
N ILE A 8 10.03 -9.16 -12.76
CA ILE A 8 9.36 -10.32 -12.16
C ILE A 8 8.65 -9.93 -10.86
N LEU A 9 9.30 -9.15 -10.00
CA LEU A 9 8.70 -8.67 -8.75
C LEU A 9 7.45 -7.82 -9.00
N LYS A 10 7.53 -6.88 -9.96
CA LYS A 10 6.38 -6.03 -10.33
C LYS A 10 5.22 -6.85 -10.89
N LEU A 11 5.49 -7.79 -11.80
CA LEU A 11 4.48 -8.72 -12.34
C LEU A 11 3.82 -9.55 -11.24
N SER A 12 4.59 -10.08 -10.29
CA SER A 12 4.06 -10.86 -9.18
C SER A 12 3.15 -10.02 -8.28
N LYS A 13 3.49 -8.74 -8.02
CA LYS A 13 2.65 -7.82 -7.25
C LYS A 13 1.36 -7.49 -8.00
N ASP A 14 1.44 -7.22 -9.30
CA ASP A 14 0.27 -6.92 -10.13
C ASP A 14 -0.70 -8.11 -10.19
N THR A 15 -0.18 -9.33 -10.31
CA THR A 15 -1.00 -10.56 -10.26
C THR A 15 -1.67 -10.73 -8.90
N TYR A 16 -0.93 -10.54 -7.79
CA TYR A 16 -1.48 -10.62 -6.44
C TYR A 16 -2.63 -9.61 -6.24
N LEU A 17 -2.46 -8.38 -6.70
CA LEU A 17 -3.50 -7.35 -6.60
C LEU A 17 -4.70 -7.69 -7.48
N LYS A 18 -4.50 -8.18 -8.71
CA LYS A 18 -5.59 -8.63 -9.59
C LYS A 18 -6.40 -9.76 -8.96
N GLU A 19 -5.75 -10.77 -8.39
CA GLU A 19 -6.42 -11.90 -7.75
C GLU A 19 -7.25 -11.44 -6.54
N LYS A 20 -6.67 -10.61 -5.67
CA LYS A 20 -7.36 -10.06 -4.49
C LYS A 20 -8.57 -9.19 -4.85
N LEU A 21 -8.54 -8.55 -6.01
CA LEU A 21 -9.58 -7.64 -6.49
C LEU A 21 -10.56 -8.33 -7.46
N GLY A 22 -10.61 -9.67 -7.46
CA GLY A 22 -11.55 -10.45 -8.26
C GLY A 22 -11.31 -10.36 -9.77
N GLY A 23 -10.05 -10.21 -10.18
CA GLY A 23 -9.65 -10.09 -11.59
C GLY A 23 -9.79 -8.68 -12.17
N LYS A 24 -10.27 -7.69 -11.39
CA LYS A 24 -10.39 -6.30 -11.86
C LYS A 24 -9.04 -5.60 -11.80
N GLN A 25 -8.68 -4.94 -12.89
CA GLN A 25 -7.52 -4.06 -12.92
C GLN A 25 -7.84 -2.79 -12.11
N VAL A 26 -7.15 -2.61 -11.00
CA VAL A 26 -7.27 -1.41 -10.18
C VAL A 26 -6.11 -0.49 -10.49
N PHE A 27 -6.44 0.72 -10.94
CA PHE A 27 -5.45 1.77 -11.15
C PHE A 27 -5.09 2.38 -9.80
N LEU A 28 -3.79 2.39 -9.50
CA LEU A 28 -3.23 2.96 -8.30
C LEU A 28 -2.39 4.17 -8.66
N SER A 29 -2.47 5.21 -7.84
CA SER A 29 -1.55 6.34 -7.96
C SER A 29 -0.12 5.91 -7.61
N GLU A 30 0.87 6.72 -7.99
CA GLU A 30 2.25 6.47 -7.64
C GLU A 30 2.44 6.40 -6.11
N ARG A 31 1.77 7.29 -5.36
CA ARG A 31 1.83 7.32 -3.90
C ARG A 31 1.15 6.12 -3.26
N GLN A 32 0.00 5.69 -3.79
CA GLN A 32 -0.66 4.45 -3.36
C GLN A 32 0.23 3.23 -3.61
N THR A 33 0.96 3.23 -4.73
CA THR A 33 1.95 2.19 -5.02
C THR A 33 3.03 2.20 -3.95
N ARG A 34 3.63 3.35 -3.61
CA ARG A 34 4.64 3.46 -2.54
C ARG A 34 4.12 2.95 -1.20
N ILE A 35 2.88 3.29 -0.81
CA ILE A 35 2.24 2.81 0.42
C ILE A 35 2.18 1.27 0.43
N ILE A 36 1.71 0.65 -0.66
CA ILE A 36 1.64 -0.81 -0.76
C ILE A 36 3.03 -1.43 -0.69
N GLU A 37 4.01 -0.87 -1.38
CA GLU A 37 5.38 -1.38 -1.36
C GLU A 37 5.99 -1.32 0.05
N TYR A 38 5.76 -0.22 0.77
CA TYR A 38 6.17 -0.07 2.15
C TYR A 38 5.53 -1.13 3.04
N ILE A 39 4.20 -1.28 3.00
CA ILE A 39 3.47 -2.29 3.79
C ILE A 39 3.92 -3.71 3.43
N GLN A 40 4.20 -4.01 2.15
CA GLN A 40 4.72 -5.31 1.75
C GLN A 40 6.13 -5.58 2.28
N SER A 41 6.96 -4.54 2.41
CA SER A 41 8.33 -4.68 2.90
C SER A 41 8.41 -4.82 4.43
N ILE A 42 7.59 -4.07 5.17
CA ILE A 42 7.64 -3.98 6.64
C ILE A 42 6.53 -4.80 7.32
N GLY A 43 5.44 -5.07 6.60
CA GLY A 43 4.27 -5.81 7.06
C GLY A 43 3.11 -4.91 7.49
N TYR A 44 3.37 -3.66 7.86
CA TYR A 44 2.35 -2.70 8.27
C TYR A 44 2.81 -1.24 8.05
N LEU A 45 1.86 -0.31 8.12
CA LEU A 45 2.12 1.13 8.16
C LEU A 45 1.41 1.75 9.36
N GLN A 46 2.11 2.56 10.14
CA GLN A 46 1.54 3.38 11.22
C GLN A 46 1.63 4.87 10.86
N ASN A 47 0.79 5.71 11.45
CA ASN A 47 0.78 7.15 11.16
C ASN A 47 2.16 7.81 11.38
N GLN A 48 2.90 7.38 12.41
CA GLN A 48 4.25 7.90 12.71
C GLN A 48 5.27 7.60 11.61
N MET A 49 5.00 6.61 10.75
CA MET A 49 5.87 6.17 9.66
C MET A 49 5.48 6.80 8.31
N PHE A 50 4.47 7.67 8.27
CA PHE A 50 4.01 8.29 7.02
C PHE A 50 5.11 9.05 6.30
N GLY A 51 5.99 9.75 7.03
CA GLY A 51 7.15 10.43 6.47
C GLY A 51 8.19 9.50 5.81
N GLU A 52 8.20 8.21 6.15
CA GLU A 52 9.08 7.23 5.48
C GLU A 52 8.53 6.80 4.11
N VAL A 53 7.23 6.99 3.88
CA VAL A 53 6.57 6.63 2.61
C VAL A 53 6.59 7.81 1.64
N ALA A 54 6.30 9.01 2.15
CA ALA A 54 6.29 10.25 1.39
C ALA A 54 6.52 11.43 2.34
N ASP A 55 7.60 12.16 2.11
CA ASP A 55 8.00 13.37 2.86
C ASP A 55 7.50 14.67 2.20
N ASP A 56 7.00 14.58 0.96
CA ASP A 56 6.53 15.68 0.13
C ASP A 56 5.03 16.02 0.30
N VAL A 57 4.32 15.30 1.16
CA VAL A 57 2.86 15.46 1.36
C VAL A 57 2.45 15.48 2.83
N SER A 58 1.26 16.03 3.10
CA SER A 58 0.68 16.01 4.45
C SER A 58 0.20 14.61 4.85
N GLU A 59 0.12 14.37 6.17
CA GLU A 59 -0.46 13.14 6.73
C GLU A 59 -1.90 12.91 6.23
N ASP A 60 -2.72 13.97 6.15
CA ASP A 60 -4.09 13.89 5.63
C ASP A 60 -4.15 13.36 4.19
N THR A 61 -3.15 13.69 3.38
CA THR A 61 -3.06 13.20 2.00
C THR A 61 -2.81 11.69 1.99
N ILE A 62 -1.91 11.21 2.85
CA ILE A 62 -1.62 9.77 3.00
C ILE A 62 -2.83 9.02 3.56
N LEU A 63 -3.56 9.62 4.51
CA LEU A 63 -4.80 9.05 5.04
C LEU A 63 -5.90 8.90 3.98
N ARG A 64 -6.02 9.85 3.05
CA ARG A 64 -6.95 9.74 1.91
C ARG A 64 -6.58 8.58 0.99
N ASP A 65 -5.30 8.41 0.67
CA ASP A 65 -4.85 7.26 -0.12
C ASP A 65 -5.07 5.94 0.59
N LEU A 66 -4.81 5.87 1.90
CA LEU A 66 -5.12 4.69 2.71
C LEU A 66 -6.62 4.39 2.73
N THR A 67 -7.46 5.43 2.77
CA THR A 67 -8.93 5.28 2.73
C THR A 67 -9.38 4.69 1.39
N ASP A 68 -8.91 5.25 0.27
CA ASP A 68 -9.18 4.70 -1.07
C ASP A 68 -8.67 3.25 -1.21
N LEU A 69 -7.47 2.94 -0.70
CA LEU A 69 -6.95 1.58 -0.67
C LEU A 69 -7.77 0.62 0.20
N MET A 70 -8.38 1.11 1.29
CA MET A 70 -9.30 0.32 2.13
C MET A 70 -10.63 0.07 1.43
N GLU A 71 -11.19 1.09 0.76
CA GLU A 71 -12.42 0.95 -0.05
C GLU A 71 -12.22 -0.03 -1.21
N LYS A 72 -11.03 -0.02 -1.81
CA LYS A 72 -10.60 -1.02 -2.81
C LYS A 72 -10.38 -2.41 -2.21
N GLY A 73 -10.35 -2.57 -0.89
CA GLY A 73 -10.11 -3.86 -0.23
C GLY A 73 -8.66 -4.37 -0.32
N ILE A 74 -7.69 -3.46 -0.56
CA ILE A 74 -6.27 -3.80 -0.70
C ILE A 74 -5.58 -3.78 0.67
N VAL A 75 -5.91 -2.78 1.49
CA VAL A 75 -5.40 -2.64 2.85
C VAL A 75 -6.56 -2.60 3.85
N LYS A 76 -6.27 -2.91 5.11
CA LYS A 76 -7.23 -2.79 6.22
C LYS A 76 -6.57 -2.15 7.43
N LYS A 77 -7.33 -1.36 8.17
CA LYS A 77 -6.91 -0.82 9.45
C LYS A 77 -7.15 -1.83 10.56
N VAL A 78 -6.13 -2.08 11.37
CA VAL A 78 -6.17 -2.96 12.55
C VAL A 78 -5.82 -2.14 13.79
N GLY A 79 -6.62 -2.27 14.84
CA GLY A 79 -6.46 -1.53 16.10
C GLY A 79 -7.35 -0.28 16.20
N LYS A 80 -7.55 0.21 17.43
CA LYS A 80 -8.52 1.29 17.74
C LYS A 80 -7.89 2.59 18.25
N THR A 81 -6.66 2.55 18.78
CA THR A 81 -6.01 3.69 19.46
C THR A 81 -4.63 3.96 18.84
N LYS A 82 -3.63 4.39 19.63
CA LYS A 82 -2.27 4.71 19.15
C LYS A 82 -1.54 3.55 18.46
N ALA A 83 -2.01 2.32 18.67
CA ALA A 83 -1.46 1.14 18.01
C ALA A 83 -2.10 0.84 16.65
N SER A 84 -2.97 1.72 16.12
CA SER A 84 -3.62 1.48 14.84
C SER A 84 -2.59 1.39 13.72
N ARG A 85 -2.68 0.33 12.91
CA ARG A 85 -1.79 0.08 11.79
C ARG A 85 -2.58 -0.40 10.57
N TYR A 86 -2.07 -0.07 9.40
CA TYR A 86 -2.62 -0.51 8.12
C TYR A 86 -1.82 -1.72 7.64
N VAL A 87 -2.51 -2.79 7.25
CA VAL A 87 -1.90 -4.05 6.78
C VAL A 87 -2.55 -4.48 5.48
N MET A 88 -1.86 -5.31 4.68
CA MET A 88 -2.47 -5.96 3.51
C MET A 88 -3.66 -6.84 3.93
N VAL A 89 -4.69 -6.89 3.10
CA VAL A 89 -5.90 -7.69 3.36
C VAL A 89 -5.66 -9.19 3.23
#